data_AF-A0A9P5MM81-F1
#
_entry.id   AF-A0A9P5MM81-F1
#
_cell.length_a   1.000
_cell.length_b   1.000
_cell.length_c   1.000
_cell.angle_alpha   90.00
_cell.angle_beta   90.00
_cell.angle_gamma   90.00
#
_symmetry.space_group_name_H-M   'P 1'
#
loop_
_entity.id
_entity.type
_entity.pdbx_description
1 polymer ?
#
loop_
_entity_poly.entity_id
_entity_poly.type
_entity_poly.pdbx_seq_one_letter_code
_entity_poly.pdbx_strand_id
1 'polypeptide(L)'
;MSFVFRNPALAPLFAAVGAGILGAGWYGAYRLKNDQDLIIDKTGKPQPWQHVRQDQQTKLYTPAENREFWKARSGMASPSSIYSSAESTYESAKAKVKEIKERTTGH
;
A
#
# COMPACT_ATOMS: atom_id res chain seq x y z
N MET A 1 34.25 1.08 -19.72
CA MET A 1 33.10 0.77 -20.61
C MET A 1 33.45 0.07 -21.93
N SER A 2 34.72 -0.05 -22.36
CA SER A 2 35.09 -0.50 -23.73
C SER A 2 35.02 -2.02 -23.99
N PHE A 3 34.96 -2.86 -22.95
CA PHE A 3 35.08 -4.33 -23.10
C PHE A 3 33.85 -5.00 -23.73
N VAL A 4 32.64 -4.51 -23.45
CA VAL A 4 31.38 -5.08 -23.96
C VAL A 4 31.19 -4.80 -25.45
N PHE A 5 31.60 -3.61 -25.92
CA PHE A 5 31.57 -3.24 -27.34
C PHE A 5 32.61 -4.00 -28.17
N ARG A 6 33.69 -4.48 -27.53
CA ARG A 6 34.73 -5.28 -28.20
C ARG A 6 34.33 -6.75 -28.35
N ASN A 7 33.42 -7.25 -27.50
CA ASN A 7 32.98 -8.65 -27.48
C ASN A 7 31.44 -8.72 -27.42
N PRO A 8 30.73 -8.57 -28.56
CA PRO A 8 29.27 -8.51 -28.60
C PRO A 8 28.59 -9.79 -28.11
N ALA A 9 29.29 -10.93 -28.11
CA ALA A 9 28.79 -12.20 -27.58
C ALA A 9 28.55 -12.18 -26.05
N LEU A 10 29.20 -11.28 -25.30
CA LEU A 10 29.03 -11.15 -23.86
C LEU A 10 27.88 -10.19 -23.47
N ALA A 11 27.40 -9.37 -24.42
CA ALA A 11 26.32 -8.43 -24.19
C ALA A 11 25.03 -9.06 -23.63
N PRO A 12 24.52 -10.22 -24.12
CA PRO A 12 23.31 -10.83 -23.57
C PRO A 12 23.47 -11.29 -22.12
N LEU A 13 24.68 -11.69 -21.69
CA LEU A 13 24.96 -12.08 -20.31
C LEU A 13 24.80 -10.88 -19.36
N PHE A 14 25.44 -9.76 -19.70
CA PHE A 14 25.32 -8.54 -18.89
C PHE A 14 23.90 -7.97 -18.91
N ALA A 15 23.19 -8.10 -20.04
CA ALA A 15 21.79 -7.71 -20.13
C ALA A 15 20.90 -8.57 -19.21
N ALA A 16 21.10 -9.90 -19.18
CA ALA A 16 20.35 -10.79 -18.30
C ALA A 16 20.62 -10.52 -16.82
N VAL A 17 21.89 -10.33 -16.43
CA VAL A 17 22.27 -10.00 -15.05
C VAL A 17 21.73 -8.62 -14.65
N GLY A 18 21.88 -7.63 -15.53
CA GLY A 18 21.34 -6.28 -15.31
C GLY A 18 19.82 -6.29 -15.16
N ALA A 19 19.11 -7.02 -16.02
CA ALA A 19 17.67 -7.20 -15.92
C ALA A 19 17.27 -7.90 -14.61
N GLY A 20 18.04 -8.88 -14.13
CA GLY A 20 17.81 -9.54 -12.85
C GLY A 20 17.92 -8.59 -11.66
N ILE A 21 18.99 -7.80 -11.59
CA ILE A 21 19.21 -6.84 -10.48
C ILE A 21 18.15 -5.74 -10.51
N LEU A 22 17.87 -5.18 -11.69
CA LEU A 22 16.84 -4.14 -11.84
C LEU A 22 15.44 -4.68 -11.53
N GLY A 23 15.12 -5.89 -11.98
CA GLY A 23 13.85 -6.55 -11.69
C GLY A 23 13.65 -6.84 -10.21
N ALA A 24 14.69 -7.35 -9.53
CA ALA A 24 14.65 -7.60 -8.09
C ALA A 24 14.46 -6.30 -7.29
N GLY A 25 15.22 -5.25 -7.62
CA GLY A 25 15.09 -3.94 -6.99
C GLY A 25 13.72 -3.31 -7.20
N TRP A 26 13.23 -3.34 -8.45
CA TRP A 26 11.89 -2.84 -8.79
C TRP A 26 10.80 -3.59 -8.04
N TYR A 27 10.86 -4.93 -8.01
CA TYR A 27 9.85 -5.75 -7.35
C TYR A 27 9.81 -5.52 -5.84
N GLY A 28 10.99 -5.45 -5.20
CA GLY A 28 11.08 -5.14 -3.76
C GLY A 28 10.49 -3.76 -3.44
N ALA A 29 10.85 -2.73 -4.21
CA ALA A 29 10.31 -1.38 -4.03
C ALA A 29 8.79 -1.32 -4.29
N TYR A 30 8.31 -2.02 -5.32
CA TYR A 30 6.89 -2.13 -5.63
C TYR A 30 6.11 -2.80 -4.50
N ARG A 31 6.64 -3.89 -3.95
CA ARG A 31 6.02 -4.60 -2.83
C ARG A 31 5.95 -3.71 -1.60
N LEU A 32 7.07 -3.09 -1.19
CA LEU A 32 7.09 -2.19 -0.03
C LEU A 32 6.04 -1.06 -0.14
N LYS A 33 5.92 -0.43 -1.31
CA LYS A 33 4.98 0.70 -1.50
C LYS A 33 3.50 0.31 -1.47
N ASN A 34 3.18 -0.91 -1.90
CA ASN A 34 1.80 -1.37 -2.09
C ASN A 34 1.38 -2.46 -1.10
N ASP A 35 2.25 -2.82 -0.15
CA ASP A 35 1.91 -3.81 0.88
C ASP A 35 0.95 -3.25 1.92
N GLN A 36 0.05 -4.10 2.39
CA GLN A 36 -0.88 -3.79 3.48
C GLN A 36 -0.42 -4.36 4.83
N ASP A 37 0.54 -5.28 4.82
CA ASP A 37 1.03 -5.94 6.04
C ASP A 37 2.22 -5.19 6.66
N LEU A 38 2.83 -4.26 5.92
CA LEU A 38 4.04 -3.55 6.32
C LEU A 38 3.74 -2.08 6.60
N ILE A 39 3.99 -1.64 7.82
CA ILE A 39 3.92 -0.23 8.20
C ILE A 39 5.29 0.41 7.95
N ILE A 40 5.47 0.98 6.77
CA ILE A 40 6.71 1.66 6.38
C ILE A 40 6.59 3.16 6.61
N ASP A 41 5.45 3.73 6.23
CA ASP A 41 5.13 5.13 6.45
C ASP A 41 4.15 5.25 7.61
N LYS A 42 4.69 5.59 8.78
CA LYS A 42 3.92 5.80 10.02
C LYS A 42 3.13 7.10 10.03
N THR A 43 3.40 8.03 9.11
CA THR A 43 2.83 9.37 9.14
C THR A 43 1.73 9.53 8.09
N GLY A 44 1.95 9.04 6.88
CA GLY A 44 0.96 9.15 5.80
C GLY A 44 -0.11 8.04 5.85
N LYS A 45 0.30 6.78 6.09
CA LYS A 45 -0.58 5.61 6.09
C LYS A 45 -0.31 4.70 7.29
N PRO A 46 -0.57 5.17 8.54
CA PRO A 46 -0.28 4.40 9.75
C PRO A 46 -1.04 3.06 9.82
N GLN A 47 -2.20 2.96 9.14
CA GLN A 47 -3.00 1.75 9.03
C GLN A 47 -3.19 1.35 7.56
N PRO A 48 -2.20 0.69 6.94
CA PRO A 48 -2.21 0.41 5.50
C PRO A 48 -3.34 -0.55 5.08
N TRP A 49 -3.74 -1.49 5.95
CA TRP A 49 -4.92 -2.37 5.75
C TRP A 49 -6.23 -1.60 5.56
N GLN A 50 -6.38 -0.40 6.15
CA GLN A 50 -7.58 0.43 6.02
C GLN A 50 -7.76 0.99 4.59
N HIS A 51 -6.68 1.08 3.82
CA HIS A 51 -6.62 1.76 2.53
C HIS A 51 -6.77 0.81 1.34
N VAL A 52 -7.08 -0.46 1.59
CA VAL A 52 -7.32 -1.47 0.57
C VAL A 52 -8.75 -1.29 0.05
N ARG A 53 -8.88 -0.83 -1.20
CA ARG A 53 -10.19 -0.66 -1.85
C ARG A 53 -10.67 -2.00 -2.41
N GLN A 54 -11.98 -2.14 -2.56
CA GLN A 54 -12.59 -3.36 -3.11
C GLN A 54 -12.25 -3.63 -4.58
N ASP A 55 -11.89 -2.58 -5.33
CA ASP A 55 -11.43 -2.69 -6.72
C ASP A 55 -9.93 -2.97 -6.84
N GLN A 56 -9.19 -2.87 -5.74
CA GLN A 56 -7.75 -3.03 -5.71
C GLN A 56 -7.38 -4.46 -5.37
N GLN A 57 -6.36 -4.95 -6.06
CA GLN A 57 -5.85 -6.29 -5.89
C GLN A 57 -4.51 -6.25 -5.17
N THR A 58 -4.42 -6.99 -4.06
CA THR A 58 -3.19 -7.12 -3.28
C THR A 58 -2.17 -8.08 -3.91
N LYS A 59 -2.64 -9.03 -4.73
CA LYS A 59 -1.76 -10.01 -5.39
C LYS A 59 -0.98 -9.34 -6.52
N LEU A 60 0.29 -9.74 -6.70
CA LEU A 60 1.15 -9.24 -7.76
C LEU A 60 0.56 -9.43 -9.16
N TYR A 61 -0.08 -10.57 -9.37
CA TYR A 61 -0.66 -10.94 -10.65
C TYR A 61 -2.00 -11.63 -10.45
N THR A 62 -2.90 -11.36 -11.38
CA THR A 62 -4.16 -12.09 -11.50
C THR A 62 -4.38 -12.44 -12.96
N PRO A 63 -4.80 -13.69 -13.24
CA PRO A 63 -5.20 -14.12 -14.57
C PRO A 63 -6.30 -13.23 -15.17
N ALA A 64 -6.30 -13.09 -16.49
CA ALA A 64 -7.18 -12.16 -17.20
C ALA A 64 -8.68 -12.38 -16.92
N GLU A 65 -9.09 -13.62 -16.70
CA GLU A 65 -10.45 -14.03 -16.32
C GLU A 65 -10.99 -13.34 -15.07
N ASN A 66 -10.11 -13.07 -14.10
CA ASN A 66 -10.46 -12.47 -12.82
C ASN A 66 -10.35 -10.94 -12.87
N ARG A 67 -9.94 -10.35 -13.99
CA ARG A 67 -9.80 -8.89 -14.13
C ARG A 67 -11.17 -8.20 -14.13
N GLU A 68 -12.16 -8.81 -14.78
CA GLU A 68 -13.53 -8.28 -14.83
C GLU A 68 -14.20 -8.29 -13.44
N PHE A 69 -13.88 -9.30 -12.62
CA PHE A 69 -14.31 -9.36 -11.22
C PHE A 69 -13.85 -8.12 -10.44
N TRP A 70 -12.60 -7.71 -10.55
CA TRP A 70 -12.09 -6.53 -9.83
C TRP A 70 -12.62 -5.22 -10.42
N LYS A 71 -12.70 -5.11 -11.76
CA LYS A 71 -13.27 -3.94 -12.43
C LYS A 71 -14.73 -3.70 -12.07
N ALA A 72 -15.54 -4.75 -11.95
CA ALA A 72 -16.94 -4.64 -11.54
C ALA A 72 -17.11 -4.03 -10.15
N ARG A 73 -16.04 -4.00 -9.33
CA ARG A 73 -16.03 -3.36 -8.01
C ARG A 73 -15.48 -1.95 -8.00
N SER A 74 -15.07 -1.44 -9.15
CA SER A 74 -14.66 -0.04 -9.28
C SER A 74 -15.84 0.87 -8.92
N GLY A 75 -15.63 1.71 -7.90
CA GLY A 75 -16.64 2.66 -7.42
C GLY A 75 -17.53 2.18 -6.28
N MET A 76 -17.39 0.95 -5.80
CA MET A 76 -18.06 0.54 -4.56
C MET A 76 -17.40 1.19 -3.33
N ALA A 77 -18.22 1.77 -2.45
CA ALA A 77 -17.74 2.32 -1.19
C ALA A 77 -17.11 1.19 -0.35
N SER A 78 -15.93 1.45 0.22
CA SER A 78 -15.28 0.46 1.08
C SER A 78 -16.10 0.29 2.36
N PRO A 79 -16.46 -0.93 2.78
CA PRO A 79 -17.17 -1.16 4.04
C PRO A 79 -16.41 -0.58 5.25
N SER A 80 -15.08 -0.47 5.15
CA SER A 80 -14.20 0.14 6.14
C SER A 80 -14.48 1.61 6.41
N SER A 81 -15.05 2.37 5.46
CA SER A 81 -15.30 3.81 5.65
C SER A 81 -16.34 4.07 6.75
N ILE A 82 -17.33 3.17 6.87
CA ILE A 82 -18.36 3.22 7.91
C ILE A 82 -17.72 3.06 9.29
N TYR A 83 -16.84 2.08 9.46
CA TYR A 83 -16.14 1.82 10.73
C TYR A 83 -15.18 2.95 11.11
N SER A 84 -14.39 3.48 10.17
CA SER A 84 -13.51 4.61 10.46
C SER A 84 -14.27 5.88 10.86
N SER A 85 -15.46 6.11 10.27
CA SER A 85 -16.29 7.24 10.65
C SER A 85 -16.78 7.09 12.09
N ALA A 86 -17.22 5.89 12.48
CA ALA A 86 -17.65 5.59 13.84
C ALA A 86 -16.50 5.77 14.85
N GLU A 87 -15.30 5.28 14.52
CA GLU A 87 -14.11 5.42 15.37
C GLU A 87 -13.73 6.89 15.59
N SER A 88 -13.73 7.70 14.53
CA SER A 88 -13.47 9.15 14.64
C SER A 88 -14.49 9.88 15.51
N THR A 89 -15.78 9.51 15.42
CA THR A 89 -16.83 10.08 16.27
C THR A 89 -16.66 9.67 17.73
N TYR A 90 -16.29 8.42 18.01
CA TYR A 90 -16.02 7.92 19.35
C TYR A 90 -14.84 8.66 20.01
N GLU A 91 -13.73 8.84 19.31
CA GLU A 91 -12.57 9.56 19.84
C GLU A 91 -12.90 11.05 20.10
N SER A 92 -13.67 11.68 19.21
CA SER A 92 -14.13 13.06 19.44
C SER A 92 -15.05 13.18 20.66
N ALA A 93 -15.91 12.19 20.89
CA ALA A 93 -16.78 12.14 22.05
C ALA A 93 -15.99 11.91 23.34
N LYS A 94 -15.02 10.98 23.32
CA LYS A 94 -14.12 10.70 24.43
C LYS A 94 -13.28 11.92 24.82
N ALA A 95 -12.78 12.67 23.83
CA ALA A 95 -12.05 13.92 24.06
C ALA A 95 -12.92 14.97 24.77
N LYS A 96 -14.17 15.15 24.32
CA LYS A 96 -15.13 16.07 24.97
C LYS A 96 -15.47 15.63 26.40
N VAL A 97 -15.66 14.34 26.64
CA VAL A 97 -15.91 13.81 27.99
C VAL A 97 -14.70 14.08 28.91
N LYS A 98 -13.48 13.90 28.40
CA LYS A 98 -12.25 14.21 29.14
C LYS A 98 -12.16 15.70 29.49
N GLU A 99 -12.42 16.58 28.53
CA GLU A 99 -12.46 18.03 28.75
C GLU A 99 -13.50 18.42 29.81
N ILE A 100 -14.71 17.86 29.73
CA ILE A 100 -15.76 18.12 30.73
C ILE A 100 -15.29 17.63 32.11
N LYS A 101 -14.71 16.44 32.20
CA LYS A 101 -14.19 15.91 33.46
C LYS A 101 -13.12 16.83 34.05
N GLU A 102 -12.17 17.30 33.25
CA GLU A 102 -11.12 18.23 33.68
C GLU A 102 -11.71 19.56 34.14
N ARG A 103 -12.68 20.11 33.42
CA ARG A 103 -13.41 21.34 33.80
C ARG A 103 -14.22 21.18 35.09
N THR A 104 -14.76 19.99 35.36
CA THR A 104 -15.59 19.72 36.54
C THR A 104 -14.76 19.36 37.76
N THR A 105 -13.54 18.82 37.58
CA THR A 105 -12.62 18.43 38.67
C THR A 105 -11.65 19.56 39.05
N GLY A 106 -11.56 20.62 38.23
CA GLY A 106 -10.69 21.78 38.46
C GLY A 106 -11.27 22.89 39.35
N HIS A 107 -12.28 22.59 40.18
CA HIS A 107 -12.83 23.47 41.22
C HIS A 107 -12.65 22.84 42.60
#